data_AF-A0A832GJC6-F1
#
_entry.id   AF-A0A832GJC6-F1
#
_cell.length_a   1.000
_cell.length_b   1.000
_cell.length_c   1.000
_cell.angle_alpha   90.00
_cell.angle_beta   90.00
_cell.angle_gamma   90.00
#
_symmetry.space_group_name_H-M   'P 1'
#
loop_
_entity.id
_entity.type
_entity.pdbx_description
1 polymer ?
#
loop_
_entity_poly.entity_id
_entity_poly.type
_entity_poly.pdbx_seq_one_letter_code
_entity_poly.pdbx_strand_id
1 'polypeptide(L)'
;MMRVFLSIIVAVLAADAWGVQQPRIEVREVSTVKKAQFTLGDVATFRGVDAQMQARLAGVVLGTSPLPGLERAITMEQIVTRLRQHGVRPEAVEIVAPARIVVRREAHLFPAQR
;
A
#
# COMPACT_ATOMS: atom_id res chain seq x y z
N MET A 1 -48.89 -11.40 39.54
CA MET A 1 -49.25 -10.76 38.26
C MET A 1 -48.49 -9.46 38.17
N MET A 2 -47.63 -9.31 37.15
CA MET A 2 -46.88 -8.11 36.71
C MET A 2 -45.97 -7.48 37.80
N ARG A 3 -44.64 -7.45 37.69
CA ARG A 3 -43.88 -6.54 36.81
C ARG A 3 -42.40 -6.97 36.79
N VAL A 4 -42.07 -7.95 35.95
CA VAL A 4 -40.71 -8.09 35.40
C VAL A 4 -40.60 -7.09 34.24
N PHE A 5 -39.39 -6.80 33.76
CA PHE A 5 -39.08 -6.02 32.54
C PHE A 5 -38.83 -4.52 32.74
N LEU A 6 -37.70 -4.16 33.36
CA LEU A 6 -37.09 -2.84 33.10
C LEU A 6 -35.58 -2.84 33.33
N SER A 7 -34.81 -3.71 32.66
CA SER A 7 -33.34 -3.67 32.76
C SER A 7 -32.59 -4.14 31.51
N ILE A 8 -33.21 -4.16 30.32
CA ILE A 8 -32.56 -4.61 29.08
C ILE A 8 -32.77 -3.59 27.95
N ILE A 9 -32.57 -2.28 28.19
CA ILE A 9 -32.59 -1.27 27.10
C ILE A 9 -31.58 -0.15 27.37
N VAL A 10 -30.33 -0.47 27.72
CA VAL A 10 -29.24 0.54 27.77
C VAL A 10 -27.93 0.07 27.11
N ALA A 11 -27.83 -1.19 26.67
CA ALA A 11 -26.57 -1.74 26.13
C ALA A 11 -26.49 -1.82 24.59
N VAL A 12 -27.33 -1.08 23.84
CA VAL A 12 -27.39 -1.18 22.35
C VAL A 12 -26.90 0.10 21.65
N LEU A 13 -26.27 1.04 22.36
CA LEU A 13 -25.76 2.30 21.74
C LEU A 13 -24.23 2.40 21.69
N ALA A 14 -23.51 1.27 21.71
CA ALA A 14 -22.04 1.26 21.62
C ALA A 14 -21.49 0.34 20.52
N ALA A 15 -22.28 0.04 19.48
CA ALA A 15 -21.83 -0.85 18.39
C ALA A 15 -21.12 -0.12 17.23
N ASP A 16 -21.32 1.19 17.06
CA ASP A 16 -20.84 1.90 15.86
C ASP A 16 -19.48 2.63 16.03
N ALA A 17 -18.72 2.29 17.06
CA ALA A 17 -17.33 2.77 17.23
C ALA A 17 -16.29 1.73 16.75
N TRP A 18 -16.69 0.71 16.00
CA TRP A 18 -15.74 -0.07 15.22
C TRP A 18 -15.40 0.71 13.95
N GLY A 19 -14.58 1.74 14.14
CA GLY A 19 -14.04 2.54 13.03
C GLY A 19 -13.26 1.63 12.10
N VAL A 20 -13.89 1.18 11.01
CA VAL A 20 -13.23 0.53 9.90
C VAL A 20 -12.25 1.56 9.33
N GLN A 21 -10.98 1.45 9.74
CA GLN A 21 -9.92 2.26 9.19
C GLN A 21 -9.90 2.02 7.68
N GLN A 22 -10.19 3.06 6.91
CA GLN A 22 -10.21 2.93 5.46
C GLN A 22 -8.82 2.49 4.98
N PRO A 23 -8.71 1.39 4.21
CA PRO A 23 -7.45 0.94 3.65
C PRO A 23 -6.75 2.08 2.90
N ARG A 24 -5.51 2.38 3.26
CA ARG A 24 -4.75 3.50 2.69
C ARG A 24 -3.38 3.06 2.20
N ILE A 25 -3.03 3.51 1.00
CA ILE A 25 -1.73 3.31 0.35
C ILE A 25 -1.04 4.67 0.24
N GLU A 26 0.08 4.84 0.92
CA GLU A 26 0.86 6.07 0.89
C GLU A 26 2.13 5.83 0.06
N VAL A 27 2.18 6.41 -1.14
CA VAL A 27 3.32 6.26 -2.05
C VAL A 27 4.41 7.25 -1.67
N ARG A 28 5.64 6.77 -1.55
CA ARG A 28 6.81 7.61 -1.26
C ARG A 28 7.21 8.43 -2.47
N GLU A 29 7.70 9.64 -2.24
CA GLU A 29 8.24 10.51 -3.29
C GLU A 29 9.48 9.92 -3.95
N VAL A 30 10.39 9.34 -3.15
CA VAL A 30 11.59 8.68 -3.64
C VAL A 30 11.72 7.31 -2.97
N SER A 31 11.95 6.28 -3.78
CA SER A 31 12.19 4.92 -3.30
C SER A 31 13.43 4.31 -3.94
N THR A 32 14.32 3.75 -3.11
CA THR A 32 15.49 3.00 -3.57
C THR A 32 15.14 1.51 -3.66
N VAL A 33 15.33 0.92 -4.84
CA VAL A 33 15.04 -0.50 -5.10
C VAL A 33 16.32 -1.26 -5.41
N LYS A 34 16.36 -2.54 -5.03
CA LYS A 34 17.57 -3.39 -5.18
C LYS A 34 17.40 -4.47 -6.25
N LYS A 35 16.18 -5.02 -6.35
CA LYS A 35 15.83 -6.12 -7.26
C LYS A 35 15.67 -5.62 -8.71
N ALA A 36 15.69 -6.56 -9.65
CA ALA A 36 15.50 -6.26 -11.08
C ALA A 36 14.08 -5.79 -11.42
N GLN A 37 13.09 -6.22 -10.64
CA GLN A 37 11.73 -5.69 -10.65
C GLN A 37 11.44 -5.10 -9.26
N PHE A 38 10.51 -4.15 -9.21
CA PHE A 38 10.06 -3.56 -7.97
C PHE A 38 8.54 -3.68 -7.82
N THR A 39 8.10 -3.75 -6.57
CA THR A 39 6.69 -3.92 -6.21
C THR A 39 6.13 -2.66 -5.56
N LEU A 40 4.82 -2.67 -5.31
CA LEU A 40 4.17 -1.62 -4.55
C LEU A 40 4.70 -1.53 -3.11
N GLY A 41 5.07 -2.66 -2.49
CA GLY A 41 5.70 -2.67 -1.16
C GLY A 41 7.08 -1.97 -1.14
N ASP A 42 7.80 -2.01 -2.26
CA ASP A 42 9.08 -1.31 -2.38
C ASP A 42 8.92 0.22 -2.45
N VAL A 43 7.72 0.72 -2.82
CA VAL A 43 7.50 2.17 -3.05
C VAL A 43 6.45 2.82 -2.14
N ALA A 44 5.67 2.04 -1.39
CA ALA A 44 4.58 2.55 -0.57
C ALA A 44 4.56 1.96 0.84
N THR A 45 3.79 2.58 1.73
CA THR A 45 3.37 2.05 3.02
C THR A 45 1.85 1.84 3.02
N PHE A 46 1.38 0.93 3.87
CA PHE A 46 -0.02 0.52 3.95
C PHE A 46 -0.56 0.79 5.36
N ARG A 47 -1.76 1.36 5.46
CA ARG A 47 -2.49 1.57 6.73
C ARG A 47 -3.92 1.04 6.61
N GLY A 48 -4.53 0.67 7.74
CA GLY A 48 -5.93 0.22 7.76
C GLY A 48 -6.18 -1.07 6.96
N VAL A 49 -5.16 -1.90 6.76
CA VAL A 49 -5.25 -3.19 6.06
C VAL A 49 -4.84 -4.32 7.00
N ASP A 50 -5.47 -5.48 6.86
CA ASP A 50 -5.01 -6.69 7.52
C ASP A 50 -3.73 -7.24 6.87
N ALA A 51 -3.09 -8.22 7.53
CA ALA A 51 -1.83 -8.79 7.06
C ALA A 51 -1.93 -9.48 5.69
N GLN A 52 -3.08 -10.09 5.38
CA GLN A 52 -3.30 -10.80 4.11
C GLN A 52 -3.40 -9.80 2.95
N MET A 53 -4.20 -8.75 3.13
CA MET A 53 -4.35 -7.67 2.17
C MET A 53 -3.06 -6.89 2.01
N GLN A 54 -2.34 -6.62 3.10
CA GLN A 54 -1.02 -5.98 3.05
C GLN A 54 -0.03 -6.82 2.23
N ALA A 55 0.05 -8.13 2.46
CA ALA A 55 0.93 -9.01 1.69
C ALA A 55 0.55 -9.02 0.20
N ARG A 56 -0.76 -9.07 -0.10
CA ARG A 56 -1.27 -9.00 -1.47
C ARG A 56 -0.90 -7.68 -2.15
N LEU A 57 -1.12 -6.54 -1.49
CA LEU A 57 -0.76 -5.22 -2.01
C LEU A 57 0.74 -5.06 -2.18
N ALA A 58 1.54 -5.45 -1.18
CA ALA A 58 2.99 -5.36 -1.21
C ALA A 58 3.61 -6.20 -2.35
N GLY A 59 2.96 -7.29 -2.74
CA GLY A 59 3.38 -8.17 -3.83
C GLY A 59 3.04 -7.70 -5.24
N VAL A 60 2.27 -6.62 -5.42
CA VAL A 60 1.90 -6.10 -6.74
C VAL A 60 3.14 -5.60 -7.47
N VAL A 61 3.50 -6.25 -8.58
CA VAL A 61 4.67 -5.86 -9.39
C VAL A 61 4.34 -4.61 -10.20
N LEU A 62 5.12 -3.55 -10.04
CA LEU A 62 4.89 -2.29 -10.74
C LEU A 62 5.66 -2.21 -12.07
N GLY A 63 6.83 -2.86 -12.13
CA GLY A 63 7.62 -3.02 -13.34
C GLY A 63 9.09 -3.30 -13.08
N THR A 64 9.89 -3.17 -14.13
CA THR A 64 11.36 -3.32 -14.07
C THR A 64 11.98 -2.10 -13.39
N SER A 65 12.93 -2.36 -12.50
CA SER A 65 13.75 -1.33 -11.87
C SER A 65 14.64 -0.63 -12.90
N PRO A 66 15.02 0.64 -12.69
CA PRO A 66 16.05 1.29 -13.49
C PRO A 66 17.37 0.50 -13.50
N LEU A 67 18.27 0.83 -14.44
CA LEU A 67 19.63 0.32 -14.37
C LEU A 67 20.32 0.81 -13.09
N PRO A 68 21.30 0.06 -12.54
CA PRO A 68 22.07 0.50 -11.38
C PRO A 68 22.67 1.90 -11.58
N GLY A 69 22.50 2.78 -10.60
CA GLY A 69 22.92 4.18 -10.66
C GLY A 69 21.92 5.13 -11.34
N LEU A 70 20.83 4.61 -11.90
CA LEU A 70 19.80 5.42 -12.56
C LEU A 70 18.50 5.50 -11.76
N GLU A 71 17.66 6.44 -12.17
CA GLU A 71 16.31 6.63 -11.66
C GLU A 71 15.29 6.72 -12.81
N ARG A 72 14.03 6.43 -12.50
CA ARG A 72 12.90 6.74 -13.37
C ARG A 72 11.72 7.27 -12.57
N ALA A 73 10.95 8.14 -13.19
CA ALA A 73 9.64 8.51 -12.67
C ALA A 73 8.60 7.43 -12.98
N ILE A 74 7.66 7.26 -12.06
CA ILE A 74 6.42 6.49 -12.28
C ILE A 74 5.22 7.39 -12.01
N THR A 75 4.07 7.04 -12.58
CA THR A 75 2.85 7.82 -12.42
C THR A 75 1.84 7.10 -11.53
N MET A 76 0.87 7.86 -11.04
CA MET A 76 -0.26 7.34 -10.29
C MET A 76 -1.09 6.37 -11.14
N GLU A 77 -1.29 6.68 -12.42
CA GLU A 77 -2.01 5.83 -13.37
C GLU A 77 -1.30 4.49 -13.55
N GLN A 78 0.03 4.47 -13.62
CA GLN A 78 0.79 3.22 -13.66
C GLN A 78 0.50 2.34 -12.44
N ILE A 79 0.44 2.92 -11.24
CA ILE A 79 0.11 2.18 -10.00
C ILE A 79 -1.33 1.65 -10.06
N VAL A 80 -2.30 2.49 -10.43
CA VAL A 80 -3.72 2.13 -10.56
C VAL A 80 -3.90 1.00 -11.58
N THR A 81 -3.28 1.09 -12.76
CA THR A 81 -3.34 0.05 -13.79
C THR A 81 -2.78 -1.27 -13.27
N ARG A 82 -1.66 -1.25 -12.54
CA ARG A 82 -1.06 -2.46 -11.97
C ARG A 82 -1.93 -3.08 -10.87
N LEU A 83 -2.54 -2.28 -10.01
CA LEU A 83 -3.52 -2.75 -9.03
C LEU A 83 -4.68 -3.49 -9.73
N ARG A 84 -5.28 -2.89 -10.77
CA ARG A 84 -6.37 -3.51 -11.54
C ARG A 84 -5.92 -4.82 -12.19
N GLN A 85 -4.73 -4.85 -12.78
CA GLN A 85 -4.17 -6.07 -13.40
C GLN A 85 -3.96 -7.22 -12.40
N HIS A 86 -3.68 -6.90 -11.13
CA HIS A 86 -3.58 -7.89 -10.04
C HIS A 86 -4.93 -8.16 -9.32
N GLY A 87 -6.04 -7.72 -9.93
CA GLY A 87 -7.39 -7.93 -9.41
C GLY A 87 -7.70 -7.15 -8.13
N VAL A 88 -6.92 -6.11 -7.82
CA VAL A 88 -7.21 -5.17 -6.73
C VAL A 88 -8.04 -4.03 -7.29
N ARG A 89 -9.17 -3.74 -6.65
CA ARG A 89 -10.04 -2.61 -7.01
C ARG A 89 -9.46 -1.33 -6.40
N PRO A 90 -8.92 -0.38 -7.19
CA PRO A 90 -8.34 0.86 -6.66
C PRO A 90 -9.35 1.69 -5.88
N GLU A 91 -10.64 1.63 -6.25
CA GLU A 91 -11.74 2.27 -5.53
C GLU A 91 -11.98 1.74 -4.10
N ALA A 92 -11.41 0.58 -3.74
CA ALA A 92 -11.51 0.00 -2.40
C ALA A 92 -10.40 0.47 -1.44
N VAL A 93 -9.47 1.29 -1.93
CA VAL A 93 -8.31 1.80 -1.16
C VAL A 93 -8.15 3.30 -1.41
N GLU A 94 -7.87 4.08 -0.38
CA GLU A 94 -7.42 5.45 -0.56
C GLU A 94 -5.94 5.43 -0.99
N ILE A 95 -5.61 6.02 -2.14
CA ILE A 95 -4.23 6.07 -2.62
C ILE A 95 -3.76 7.52 -2.59
N VAL A 96 -2.76 7.79 -1.76
CA VAL A 96 -2.13 9.10 -1.66
C VAL A 96 -0.73 9.04 -2.22
N ALA A 97 -0.47 9.91 -3.20
CA ALA A 97 0.81 10.00 -3.86
C ALA A 97 1.25 11.46 -3.96
N PRO A 98 2.56 11.74 -3.86
CA PRO A 98 3.12 13.05 -4.15
C PRO A 98 3.02 13.37 -5.66
N ALA A 99 3.23 14.64 -6.02
CA ALA A 99 3.18 15.10 -7.40
C ALA A 99 4.21 14.40 -8.31
N ARG A 100 5.34 13.94 -7.74
CA ARG A 100 6.39 13.22 -8.45
C ARG A 100 6.78 11.99 -7.65
N ILE A 101 6.82 10.83 -8.32
CA ILE A 101 7.19 9.55 -7.72
C ILE A 101 8.41 9.03 -8.47
N VAL A 102 9.53 8.88 -7.76
CA VAL A 102 10.82 8.48 -8.33
C VAL A 102 11.27 7.15 -7.74
N VAL A 103 11.63 6.22 -8.62
CA VAL A 103 12.26 4.95 -8.26
C VAL A 103 13.69 5.01 -8.73
N ARG A 104 14.65 4.75 -7.84
CA ARG A 104 16.08 4.74 -8.15
C ARG A 104 16.72 3.41 -7.76
N ARG A 105 17.77 3.02 -8.46
CA ARG A 105 18.53 1.79 -8.14
C ARG A 105 19.95 2.16 -7.76
N GLU A 106 20.42 1.69 -6.61
CA GLU A 106 21.80 1.91 -6.18
C GLU A 106 22.80 1.32 -7.18
N ALA A 107 23.87 2.07 -7.46
CA ALA A 107 25.01 1.56 -8.20
C ALA A 107 25.86 0.69 -7.27
N HIS A 108 26.14 -0.55 -7.67
CA HIS A 108 27.23 -1.32 -7.08
C HIS A 108 28.43 -1.23 -8.00
N LEU A 109 29.48 -0.55 -7.56
CA LEU A 109 30.80 -0.63 -8.19
C LEU A 109 31.44 -1.93 -7.74
N PHE A 110 31.78 -2.81 -8.67
CA PHE A 110 32.63 -3.96 -8.35
C PHE A 110 34.05 -3.43 -8.09
N PRO A 111 34.61 -3.58 -6.88
CA PRO A 111 36.00 -3.26 -6.66
C PRO A 111 36.86 -4.19 -7.52
N ALA A 112 37.81 -3.63 -8.27
CA ALA A 112 38.78 -4.41 -9.03
C ALA A 112 39.54 -5.30 -8.04
N GLN A 113 39.33 -6.62 -8.10
CA GLN A 113 40.17 -7.55 -7.36
C GLN A 113 41.54 -7.59 -8.05
N ARG A 114 42.57 -7.20 -7.30
CA ARG A 114 43.99 -7.34 -7.67
C ARG A 114 44.48 -8.73 -7.34
#